data_AF-E3HJ93-F1
#
_entry.id   AF-E3HJ93-F1
#
_cell.length_a   1.000
_cell.length_b   1.000
_cell.length_c   1.000
_cell.angle_alpha   90.00
_cell.angle_beta   90.00
_cell.angle_gamma   90.00
#
_symmetry.space_group_name_H-M   'P 1'
#
loop_
_entity.id
_entity.type
_entity.pdbx_description
1 polymer ?
#
loop_
_entity_poly.entity_id
_entity_poly.type
_entity_poly.pdbx_seq_one_letter_code
_entity_poly.pdbx_strand_id
1 'polypeptide(L)'
;MKIKTVAAALALGSALALPFAASASSTWHQTNTEIGYAIAPDHATAGKTREEVKAELAVAKSDPKQWFLTNLNAAKPGWVRQGTSRTRADAMAEIEAMTPAERARLDAIYTPG
;
A
#
# COMPACT_ATOMS: atom_id res chain seq x y z
N MET A 1 -22.82 27.19 -25.28
CA MET A 1 -22.69 27.51 -23.85
C MET A 1 -23.61 26.68 -22.95
N LYS A 2 -24.91 26.54 -23.23
CA LYS A 2 -25.90 25.91 -22.33
C LYS A 2 -25.56 24.49 -21.82
N ILE A 3 -25.04 23.60 -22.68
CA ILE A 3 -24.73 22.20 -22.31
C ILE A 3 -23.57 22.13 -21.30
N LYS A 4 -22.54 22.97 -21.46
CA LYS A 4 -21.38 23.01 -20.55
C LYS A 4 -21.78 23.54 -19.17
N THR A 5 -22.68 24.53 -19.13
CA THR A 5 -23.19 25.09 -17.87
C THR A 5 -24.09 24.09 -17.13
N VAL A 6 -24.93 23.34 -17.84
CA VAL A 6 -25.76 22.27 -17.26
C VAL A 6 -24.89 21.13 -16.71
N ALA A 7 -23.88 20.70 -17.46
CA ALA A 7 -22.94 19.67 -17.00
C ALA A 7 -22.14 20.12 -15.76
N ALA A 8 -21.68 21.36 -15.73
CA ALA A 8 -20.98 21.93 -14.57
C ALA A 8 -21.89 22.04 -13.34
N ALA A 9 -23.16 22.45 -13.52
CA ALA A 9 -24.13 22.52 -12.42
C ALA A 9 -24.47 21.13 -11.85
N LEU A 10 -24.63 20.11 -12.70
CA LEU A 10 -24.85 18.73 -12.26
C LEU A 10 -23.63 18.15 -11.54
N ALA A 11 -22.42 18.39 -12.06
CA ALA A 11 -21.19 17.96 -11.42
C ALA A 11 -21.01 18.60 -10.03
N LEU A 12 -21.26 19.91 -9.92
CA LEU A 12 -21.17 20.63 -8.64
C LEU A 12 -22.25 20.16 -7.65
N GLY A 13 -23.49 20.00 -8.11
CA GLY A 13 -24.58 19.49 -7.28
C GLY A 13 -24.30 18.08 -6.76
N SER A 14 -23.71 17.23 -7.60
CA SER A 14 -23.33 15.86 -7.20
C SER A 14 -22.19 15.89 -6.17
N ALA A 15 -21.16 16.71 -6.39
CA ALA A 15 -20.04 16.86 -5.46
C ALA A 15 -20.48 17.38 -4.08
N LEU A 16 -21.48 18.29 -4.05
CA LEU A 16 -22.03 18.83 -2.81
C LEU A 16 -22.98 17.86 -2.09
N ALA A 17 -23.60 16.91 -2.80
CA ALA A 17 -24.52 15.93 -2.21
C ALA A 17 -23.81 14.71 -1.59
N LEU A 18 -22.62 14.34 -2.09
CA LEU A 18 -21.86 13.19 -1.60
C LEU A 18 -21.57 13.22 -0.09
N PRO A 19 -21.15 14.35 0.52
CA PRO A 19 -20.93 14.42 1.97
C PRO A 19 -22.19 14.16 2.79
N PHE A 20 -23.36 14.62 2.32
CA PHE A 20 -24.63 14.39 3.02
C PHE A 20 -25.04 12.93 2.97
N ALA A 21 -24.85 12.26 1.83
CA ALA A 21 -25.13 10.82 1.70
C ALA A 21 -24.19 9.98 2.60
N ALA A 22 -22.90 10.33 2.67
CA ALA A 22 -21.94 9.66 3.54
C ALA A 22 -22.23 9.91 5.04
N SER A 23 -22.68 11.11 5.40
CA SER A 23 -23.09 11.41 6.78
C SER A 23 -24.31 10.61 7.20
N ALA A 24 -25.29 10.43 6.31
CA ALA A 24 -26.52 9.70 6.61
C ALA A 24 -26.29 8.21 6.91
N SER A 25 -25.31 7.58 6.27
CA SER A 25 -24.95 6.17 6.48
C SER A 25 -23.86 5.95 7.53
N SER A 26 -23.39 7.02 8.18
CA SER A 26 -22.41 6.93 9.25
C SER A 26 -23.01 6.33 10.52
N THR A 27 -22.21 5.57 11.27
CA THR A 27 -22.54 5.11 12.62
C THR A 27 -22.52 6.24 13.64
N TRP A 28 -21.94 7.40 13.27
CA TRP A 28 -21.79 8.57 14.12
C TRP A 28 -22.40 9.79 13.44
N HIS A 29 -23.29 10.48 14.16
CA HIS A 29 -23.96 11.71 13.72
C HIS A 29 -23.66 12.84 14.68
N GLN A 30 -23.45 14.05 14.17
CA GLN A 30 -23.49 15.25 15.02
C GLN A 30 -24.93 15.53 15.45
N THR A 31 -25.12 15.91 16.71
CA THR A 31 -26.42 16.29 17.27
C THR A 31 -26.30 17.61 18.01
N ASN A 32 -27.44 18.21 18.33
CA ASN A 32 -27.51 19.45 19.12
C ASN A 32 -27.67 19.17 20.64
N THR A 33 -27.30 17.99 21.13
CA THR A 33 -27.25 17.70 22.57
C THR A 33 -25.95 18.19 23.19
N GLU A 34 -25.86 18.21 24.51
CA GLU A 34 -24.64 18.59 25.25
C GLU A 34 -23.41 17.74 24.88
N ILE A 35 -23.64 16.45 24.57
CA ILE A 35 -22.60 15.51 24.14
C ILE A 35 -22.17 15.76 22.68
N GLY A 36 -23.03 16.38 21.86
CA GLY A 36 -22.72 16.80 20.48
C GLY A 36 -22.72 15.68 19.43
N TYR A 37 -22.99 14.43 19.81
CA TYR A 37 -23.11 13.31 18.88
C TYR A 37 -24.11 12.24 19.34
N ALA A 38 -24.55 11.41 18.39
CA ALA A 38 -25.28 10.18 18.63
C ALA A 38 -24.67 9.03 17.83
N ILE A 39 -24.78 7.83 18.38
CA ILE A 39 -24.37 6.58 17.74
C ILE A 39 -25.62 5.91 17.17
N ALA A 40 -25.58 5.53 15.89
CA ALA A 40 -26.61 4.77 15.19
C ALA A 40 -26.05 3.37 14.84
N PRO A 41 -26.14 2.38 15.76
CA PRO A 41 -25.52 1.07 15.57
C PRO A 41 -26.08 0.30 14.38
N ASP A 42 -27.34 0.57 14.01
CA ASP A 42 -28.05 0.00 12.87
C ASP A 42 -27.47 0.43 11.51
N HIS A 43 -26.68 1.52 11.48
CA HIS A 43 -25.93 1.94 10.31
C HIS A 43 -24.60 1.19 10.14
N ALA A 44 -24.22 0.34 11.10
CA ALA A 44 -23.02 -0.48 10.99
C ALA A 44 -23.21 -1.46 9.82
N THR A 45 -22.57 -1.16 8.69
CA THR A 45 -22.51 -2.09 7.57
C THR A 45 -21.57 -3.24 7.95
N ALA A 46 -21.95 -4.45 7.56
CA ALA A 46 -21.04 -5.58 7.65
C ALA A 46 -19.83 -5.28 6.77
N GLY A 47 -18.67 -5.09 7.40
CA GLY A 47 -17.40 -4.95 6.70
C GLY A 47 -16.93 -6.30 6.14
N LYS A 48 -15.64 -6.39 5.84
CA LYS A 48 -15.02 -7.66 5.44
C LYS A 48 -15.25 -8.72 6.51
N THR A 49 -15.67 -9.90 6.09
CA THR A 49 -15.72 -11.09 6.91
C THR A 49 -14.32 -11.43 7.45
N ARG A 50 -14.27 -12.17 8.55
CA ARG A 50 -13.00 -12.65 9.12
C ARG A 50 -12.20 -13.45 8.08
N GLU A 51 -12.90 -14.23 7.26
CA GLU A 51 -12.35 -15.05 6.19
C GLU A 51 -11.69 -14.19 5.11
N GLU A 52 -12.37 -13.13 4.65
CA GLU A 52 -11.82 -12.18 3.68
C GLU A 52 -10.58 -11.46 4.22
N VAL A 53 -10.61 -10.99 5.48
CA VAL A 53 -9.44 -10.35 6.11
C VAL A 53 -8.27 -11.32 6.20
N LYS A 54 -8.52 -12.59 6.55
CA LYS A 54 -7.47 -13.63 6.58
C LYS A 54 -6.90 -13.92 5.21
N ALA A 55 -7.75 -13.98 4.18
CA ALA A 55 -7.32 -14.20 2.80
C ALA A 55 -6.42 -13.05 2.31
N GLU A 56 -6.83 -11.80 2.52
CA GLU A 56 -6.03 -10.62 2.18
C GLU A 56 -4.71 -10.58 2.94
N LEU A 57 -4.73 -10.93 4.23
CA LEU A 57 -3.52 -11.01 5.04
C LEU A 57 -2.55 -12.08 4.53
N ALA A 58 -3.06 -13.23 4.10
CA ALA A 58 -2.24 -14.29 3.51
C ALA A 58 -1.58 -13.82 2.20
N VAL A 59 -2.35 -13.13 1.34
CA VAL A 59 -1.82 -12.52 0.11
C VAL A 59 -0.76 -11.47 0.43
N ALA A 60 -1.00 -10.58 1.39
CA ALA A 60 -0.04 -9.55 1.79
C ALA A 60 1.27 -10.14 2.35
N LYS A 61 1.19 -11.29 3.02
CA LYS A 61 2.35 -12.03 3.56
C LYS A 61 3.08 -12.89 2.53
N SER A 62 2.53 -13.09 1.33
CA SER A 62 3.15 -13.91 0.29
C SER A 62 4.49 -13.34 -0.22
N ASP A 63 4.70 -12.03 -0.08
CA ASP A 63 5.98 -11.37 -0.30
C ASP A 63 6.56 -10.91 1.05
N PRO A 64 7.49 -11.68 1.66
CA PRO A 64 8.07 -11.36 2.97
C PRO A 64 8.80 -10.02 3.01
N LYS A 65 9.38 -9.58 1.89
CA LYS A 65 10.13 -8.31 1.82
C LYS A 65 9.16 -7.12 1.83
N GLN A 66 8.07 -7.23 1.07
CA GLN A 66 7.03 -6.19 1.08
C GLN A 66 6.23 -6.19 2.38
N TRP A 67 5.95 -7.37 2.94
CA TRP A 67 5.28 -7.50 4.23
C TRP A 67 6.06 -6.83 5.35
N PHE A 68 7.38 -7.06 5.43
CA PHE A 68 8.24 -6.44 6.46
C PHE A 68 8.09 -4.91 6.49
N LEU A 69 8.14 -4.27 5.32
CA LEU A 69 8.01 -2.82 5.22
C LEU A 69 6.59 -2.34 5.53
N THR A 70 5.58 -3.03 5.01
CA THR A 70 4.17 -2.68 5.20
C THR A 70 3.75 -2.81 6.65
N ASN A 71 4.15 -3.88 7.34
CA ASN A 71 3.85 -4.13 8.75
C ASN A 71 4.50 -3.11 9.68
N LEU A 72 5.67 -2.58 9.32
CA LEU A 72 6.37 -1.54 10.09
C LEU A 72 5.92 -0.12 9.72
N ASN A 73 4.96 0.03 8.79
CA ASN A 73 4.60 1.30 8.18
C ASN A 73 5.85 2.07 7.66
N ALA A 74 6.85 1.33 7.19
CA ALA A 74 8.12 1.86 6.74
C ALA A 74 8.03 2.22 5.25
N ALA A 75 8.57 3.38 4.89
CA ALA A 75 8.70 3.76 3.49
C ALA A 75 9.58 2.76 2.74
N LYS A 76 9.22 2.43 1.50
CA LYS A 76 10.08 1.63 0.62
C LYS A 76 11.37 2.42 0.35
N PRO A 77 12.55 1.85 0.61
CA PRO A 77 13.81 2.51 0.28
C PRO A 77 13.89 2.87 -1.20
N GLY A 78 14.50 4.02 -1.54
CA GLY A 78 14.56 4.52 -2.91
C GLY A 78 15.21 3.56 -3.91
N TRP A 79 16.15 2.73 -3.45
CA TRP A 79 16.81 1.70 -4.26
C TRP A 79 15.88 0.53 -4.63
N VAL A 80 14.75 0.31 -3.93
CA VAL A 80 13.74 -0.70 -4.32
C VAL A 80 13.05 -0.32 -5.64
N ARG A 81 12.99 0.98 -5.97
CA ARG A 81 12.43 1.47 -7.23
C ARG A 81 13.42 1.41 -8.38
N GLN A 82 14.71 1.31 -8.10
CA GLN A 82 15.71 1.09 -9.12
C GLN A 82 15.71 -0.41 -9.39
N GLY A 83 14.96 -0.82 -10.42
CA GLY A 83 15.13 -2.15 -10.98
C GLY A 83 16.59 -2.27 -11.40
N THR A 84 17.40 -2.95 -10.60
CA THR A 84 18.75 -3.31 -11.02
C THR A 84 18.53 -4.26 -12.18
N SER A 85 19.06 -3.93 -13.36
CA SER A 85 19.01 -4.84 -14.52
C SER A 85 19.69 -6.18 -14.22
N ARG A 86 20.50 -6.23 -13.17
CA ARG A 86 21.13 -7.44 -12.65
C ARG A 86 20.26 -8.14 -11.62
N THR A 87 20.10 -9.43 -11.82
CA THR A 87 19.45 -10.37 -10.94
C THR A 87 20.46 -11.07 -10.03
N ARG A 88 19.97 -11.80 -9.03
CA ARG A 88 20.81 -12.72 -8.25
C ARG A 88 21.44 -13.80 -9.12
N ALA A 89 20.75 -14.27 -10.16
CA ALA A 89 21.27 -15.28 -11.06
C ALA A 89 22.49 -14.76 -11.83
N ASP A 90 22.47 -13.50 -12.28
CA ASP A 90 23.61 -12.87 -12.94
C ASP A 90 24.83 -12.80 -12.01
N ALA A 91 24.63 -12.43 -10.75
CA ALA A 91 25.71 -12.38 -9.77
C ALA A 91 26.31 -13.78 -9.48
N MET A 92 25.47 -14.82 -9.43
CA MET A 92 25.95 -16.20 -9.24
C MET A 92 26.72 -16.70 -10.47
N ALA A 93 26.24 -16.40 -11.67
CA ALA A 93 26.93 -16.74 -12.91
C ALA A 93 28.32 -16.09 -12.99
N GLU A 94 28.47 -14.85 -12.50
CA GLU A 94 29.79 -14.18 -12.41
C GLU A 94 30.74 -14.89 -11.43
N ILE A 95 30.23 -15.37 -10.30
CA ILE A 95 31.02 -16.12 -9.32
C ILE A 95 31.45 -17.48 -9.90
N GLU A 96 30.56 -18.15 -10.63
CA GLU A 96 30.84 -19.44 -11.27
C GLU A 96 31.83 -19.32 -12.44
N ALA A 97 31.73 -18.25 -13.23
CA ALA A 97 32.65 -17.95 -14.33
C ALA A 97 34.03 -17.46 -13.86
N MET A 98 34.20 -17.14 -12.57
CA MET A 98 35.44 -16.63 -12.02
C MET A 98 36.56 -17.67 -12.04
N THR A 99 37.70 -17.30 -12.63
CA THR A 99 38.87 -18.17 -12.67
C THR A 99 39.49 -18.34 -11.28
N PRO A 100 40.18 -19.47 -11.00
CA PRO A 100 40.86 -19.67 -9.72
C PRO A 100 41.91 -18.60 -9.40
N ALA A 101 42.61 -18.09 -10.42
CA ALA A 101 43.61 -17.04 -10.25
C ALA A 101 42.99 -15.70 -9.86
N GLU A 102 41.87 -15.32 -10.50
CA GLU A 102 41.15 -14.10 -10.12
C GLU A 102 40.53 -14.24 -8.72
N ARG A 103 40.01 -15.41 -8.37
CA ARG A 103 39.51 -15.69 -7.02
C ARG A 103 40.61 -15.52 -5.97
N ALA A 104 41.79 -16.12 -6.19
CA ALA A 104 42.93 -15.99 -5.29
C ALA A 104 43.43 -14.53 -5.15
N ARG A 105 43.41 -13.77 -6.26
CA ARG A 105 43.74 -12.34 -6.24
C ARG A 105 42.73 -11.55 -5.40
N LEU A 106 41.44 -11.79 -5.57
CA LEU A 106 40.39 -11.13 -4.81
C LEU A 106 40.47 -11.49 -3.32
N ASP A 107 40.73 -12.75 -2.98
CA ASP A 107 40.92 -13.21 -1.61
C ASP A 107 42.09 -12.48 -0.93
N ALA A 108 43.21 -12.27 -1.65
CA ALA A 108 44.34 -11.50 -1.15
C ALA A 108 44.03 -10.00 -0.91
N ILE A 109 43.07 -9.43 -1.64
CA ILE A 109 42.67 -8.01 -1.52
C ILE A 109 41.65 -7.82 -0.39
N TYR A 110 40.62 -8.68 -0.34
CA TYR A 110 39.44 -8.48 0.50
C TYR A 110 39.45 -9.31 1.79
N THR A 111 40.29 -10.35 1.84
CA THR A 111 40.51 -11.14 3.05
C THR A 111 42.00 -11.13 3.43
N PRO A 112 42.62 -9.96 3.63
CA PRO A 112 43.96 -9.94 4.18
C PRO A 112 43.87 -10.41 5.63
N GLY A 113 44.48 -11.57 5.92
CA GLY A 113 44.87 -11.91 7.27
C GLY A 113 45.91 -10.94 7.80
#